data_AF-A0A8S2RGZ0-F1
#
_entry.id   AF-A0A8S2RGZ0-F1
#
_cell.length_a   1.000
_cell.length_b   1.000
_cell.length_c   1.000
_cell.angle_alpha   90.00
_cell.angle_beta   90.00
_cell.angle_gamma   90.00
#
_symmetry.space_group_name_H-M   'P 1'
#
loop_
_entity.id
_entity.type
_entity.pdbx_description
1 polymer ?
#
loop_
_entity_poly.entity_id
_entity_poly.type
_entity_poly.pdbx_seq_one_letter_code
_entity_poly.pdbx_strand_id
1 'polypeptide(L)' 'MEGMKFDNLALRVLPIDPIEENYVRTVSGACFSKVKPTPVKSPKLVASSMDALRLIDIDEEVAK' A
#
# COMPACT_ATOMS: atom_id res chain seq x y z
N MET A 1 -3.36 16.17 -17.18
CA MET A 1 -2.37 15.36 -16.44
C MET A 1 -2.88 13.93 -16.43
N GLU A 2 -2.21 13.00 -17.10
CA GLU A 2 -2.40 11.57 -16.81
C GLU A 2 -1.62 11.29 -15.53
N GLY A 3 -2.30 11.01 -14.42
CA GLY A 3 -1.62 10.65 -13.17
C GLY A 3 -0.84 9.35 -13.30
N MET A 4 0.14 9.16 -12.40
CA MET A 4 0.91 7.91 -12.31
C MET A 4 -0.01 6.68 -12.27
N LYS A 5 0.02 5.86 -13.33
CA LYS A 5 -0.73 4.59 -13.37
C LYS A 5 0.01 3.55 -12.54
N PHE A 6 -0.24 3.56 -11.23
CA PHE A 6 0.22 2.48 -10.36
C PHE A 6 -0.49 1.18 -10.74
N ASP A 7 0.28 0.23 -11.27
CA ASP A 7 -0.22 -1.09 -11.63
C ASP A 7 0.17 -2.13 -10.59
N ASN A 8 -0.84 -2.71 -9.93
CA ASN A 8 -0.69 -3.85 -9.02
C ASN A 8 -0.40 -5.17 -9.77
N LEU A 9 0.47 -5.15 -10.79
CA LEU A 9 0.79 -6.29 -11.64
C LEU A 9 1.25 -7.49 -10.79
N ALA A 10 2.09 -7.24 -9.79
CA ALA A 10 2.56 -8.27 -8.85
C ALA A 10 1.41 -9.04 -8.20
N LEU A 11 0.32 -8.36 -7.83
CA LEU A 11 -0.85 -9.01 -7.22
C LEU A 11 -1.70 -9.82 -8.21
N ARG A 12 -1.49 -9.65 -9.52
CA ARG A 12 -2.21 -10.39 -10.57
C ARG A 12 -1.39 -11.54 -11.14
N VAL A 13 -0.06 -11.44 -11.16
CA VAL A 13 0.82 -12.40 -11.86
C VAL A 13 1.65 -13.27 -10.94
N LEU A 14 1.84 -12.88 -9.69
CA LEU A 14 2.59 -13.67 -8.72
C LEU A 14 1.65 -14.45 -7.80
N PRO A 15 2.07 -15.61 -7.27
CA PRO A 15 1.26 -16.38 -6.33
C PRO A 15 0.86 -15.54 -5.11
N ILE A 16 -0.45 -15.45 -4.86
CA ILE A 16 -1.03 -14.75 -3.71
C ILE A 16 -1.58 -15.77 -2.74
N ASP A 17 -1.40 -15.48 -1.45
CA ASP A 17 -1.99 -16.24 -0.37
C ASP A 17 -3.53 -16.24 -0.50
N PRO A 18 -4.17 -17.42 -0.60
CA PRO A 18 -5.62 -17.50 -0.71
C PRO A 18 -6.34 -17.17 0.61
N ILE A 19 -5.63 -17.16 1.73
CA ILE A 19 -6.19 -16.89 3.06
C ILE A 19 -6.09 -15.39 3.35
N GLU A 20 -7.24 -14.73 3.48
CA GLU A 20 -7.32 -13.29 3.76
C GLU A 20 -7.32 -12.96 5.27
N GLU A 21 -7.62 -13.95 6.12
CA GLU A 21 -7.61 -13.77 7.57
C GLU A 21 -6.19 -13.54 8.09
N ASN A 22 -6.06 -12.52 8.95
CA ASN A 22 -4.79 -12.17 9.56
C ASN A 22 -4.59 -12.95 10.87
N TYR A 23 -3.88 -14.08 10.80
CA TYR A 23 -3.46 -14.88 11.94
C TYR A 23 -2.12 -15.59 11.65
N VAL A 24 -1.45 -16.03 12.71
CA VAL A 24 -0.14 -16.70 12.62
C VAL A 24 -0.28 -18.09 11.98
N ARG A 25 0.42 -18.33 10.88
CA ARG A 25 0.48 -19.62 10.16
C ARG A 25 1.73 -19.72 9.29
N THR A 26 1.99 -20.90 8.76
CA THR A 26 2.95 -21.08 7.65
C THR A 26 2.26 -20.72 6.33
N VAL A 27 2.89 -19.86 5.54
CA VAL A 27 2.40 -19.46 4.20
C VAL A 27 3.36 -20.01 3.16
N SER A 28 3.05 -21.17 2.59
CA SER A 28 3.87 -21.82 1.57
C SER A 28 3.39 -21.46 0.16
N GLY A 29 4.32 -21.25 -0.77
CA GLY A 29 4.00 -21.08 -2.20
C GLY A 29 3.36 -19.75 -2.59
N ALA A 30 3.22 -18.79 -1.68
CA ALA A 30 2.78 -17.43 -1.98
C ALA A 30 3.94 -16.42 -1.88
N CYS A 31 3.91 -15.41 -2.74
CA CYS A 31 4.82 -14.26 -2.69
C CYS A 31 4.26 -13.10 -1.85
N PHE A 32 2.94 -12.99 -1.75
CA PHE A 32 2.26 -11.93 -1.00
C PHE A 32 1.01 -12.45 -0.30
N SER A 33 0.69 -11.87 0.86
CA SER A 33 -0.61 -12.03 1.53
C SER A 33 -1.32 -10.69 1.57
N LYS A 34 -2.62 -10.68 1.24
CA LYS A 34 -3.45 -9.49 1.37
C LYS A 34 -3.83 -9.30 2.83
N VAL A 35 -3.67 -8.08 3.34
CA VAL A 35 -4.04 -7.74 4.71
C VAL A 35 -4.72 -6.38 4.74
N LYS A 36 -5.62 -6.19 5.72
CA LYS A 36 -6.15 -4.87 6.06
C LYS A 36 -5.23 -4.21 7.10
N PRO A 37 -4.75 -2.98 6.89
CA PRO A 37 -3.99 -2.26 7.90
C PRO A 37 -4.80 -2.09 9.18
N THR A 38 -4.15 -2.27 10.34
CA THR A 38 -4.77 -1.98 11.65
C THR A 38 -4.78 -0.45 11.86
N PRO A 39 -5.95 0.19 11.99
CA PRO A 39 -6.02 1.63 12.21
C PRO A 39 -5.35 2.05 13.52
N VAL A 40 -4.63 3.18 13.50
CA VAL A 40 -4.10 3.80 14.72
C VAL A 40 -5.13 4.73 15.35
N LYS A 41 -5.04 4.94 16.66
CA LYS A 41 -5.93 5.87 17.37
C LYS A 41 -5.58 7.31 17.02
N SER A 42 -6.58 8.08 16.59
CA SER A 42 -6.48 9.53 16.32
C SER A 42 -5.29 9.92 15.41
N PRO A 43 -5.24 9.42 14.16
CA PRO A 43 -4.15 9.71 13.23
C PRO A 43 -4.03 11.22 12.96
N LYS A 44 -2.80 11.73 12.90
CA LYS A 44 -2.47 13.11 12.51
C LYS A 44 -1.23 13.11 11.64
N LEU A 45 -1.22 13.92 10.59
CA LEU A 45 -0.01 14.20 9.83
C LEU A 45 0.93 15.06 10.67
N VAL A 46 2.18 14.63 10.80
CA VAL A 46 3.20 15.35 11.59
C VAL A 46 4.23 16.02 10.68
N ALA A 47 4.61 15.34 9.59
CA ALA A 47 5.54 15.86 8.59
C ALA A 47 5.31 15.16 7.24
N SER A 48 5.67 15.83 6.16
CA SER A 48 5.71 15.29 4.81
C SER A 48 6.96 15.79 4.07
N SER A 49 7.41 15.05 3.06
CA SER A 49 8.50 15.45 2.18
C SER A 49 7.94 15.79 0.80
N MET A 50 8.00 17.07 0.42
CA MET A 50 7.47 17.51 -0.87
C MET A 50 8.24 16.90 -2.05
N ASP A 51 9.55 16.72 -1.91
CA ASP A 51 10.35 16.09 -2.95
C ASP A 51 9.93 14.62 -3.15
N ALA A 52 9.60 13.90 -2.08
CA ALA A 52 9.12 12.52 -2.16
C ALA A 52 7.71 12.42 -2.78
N LEU A 53 6.80 13.32 -2.40
CA LEU A 53 5.42 13.34 -2.93
C LEU A 53 5.41 13.65 -4.44
N ARG A 54 6.31 14.50 -4.91
CA ARG A 54 6.49 14.77 -6.35
C ARG A 54 6.94 13.56 -7.16
N LEU A 55 7.60 12.56 -6.55
CA LEU A 55 7.99 11.33 -7.25
C LEU A 55 6.79 10.49 -7.72
N ILE A 56 5.63 10.71 -7.11
CA ILE A 56 4.39 9.97 -7.37
C ILE A 56 3.23 10.90 -7.75
N ASP A 57 3.57 12.10 -8.26
CA ASP A 57 2.62 13.11 -8.74
C ASP A 57 1.53 13.50 -7.71
N ILE A 58 1.88 13.53 -6.41
CA ILE A 58 0.99 14.02 -5.36
C ILE A 58 1.31 15.48 -5.05
N ASP A 59 0.31 16.35 -5.23
CA ASP A 59 0.38 17.76 -4.89
C ASP A 59 0.21 18.02 -3.39
N GLU A 60 0.79 19.14 -2.93
CA GLU A 60 0.80 19.52 -1.51
C GLU A 60 -0.61 19.69 -0.91
N GLU A 61 -1.59 20.11 -1.71
CA GLU A 61 -2.98 20.24 -1.27
C GLU A 61 -3.62 18.91 -0.91
N VAL A 62 -3.20 17.82 -1.57
CA VAL A 62 -3.71 16.46 -1.32
C VAL A 62 -3.02 15.81 -0.13
N ALA A 63 -1.80 16.26 0.19
CA ALA A 63 -0.98 15.69 1.25
C ALA A 63 -1.25 16.28 2.64
N LYS A 64 -2.20 17.21 2.78
CA LYS A 64 -2.60 17.86 4.04
C LYS A 64 -3.73 17.11 4.73
#